data_AF-K9FTA8-F1
#
_entry.id   AF-K9FTA8-F1
#
_cell.length_a   1.000
_cell.length_b   1.000
_cell.length_c   1.000
_cell.angle_alpha   90.00
_cell.angle_beta   90.00
_cell.angle_gamma   90.00
#
_symmetry.space_group_name_H-M   'P 1'
#
loop_
_entity.id
_entity.type
_entity.pdbx_description
1 polymer ?
#
loop_
_entity_poly.entity_id
_entity_poly.type
_entity_poly.pdbx_seq_one_letter_code
_entity_poly.pdbx_strand_id
1 'polypeptide(L)'
;MLWRVSNPYQEQRTAQRLMFARTITDDDYVHALRVYKDTVTGAVRLQASVYLGDMNHTPVWTAFVTHNLGKRKWLKLYDSKTVIMRDTKPVVFISMDEYTPLQTSQGHHVLEFTSSSDAKEFLDVMDELGD
;
A
#
# COMPACT_ATOMS: atom_id res chain seq x y z
N MET A 1 -16.29 -1.76 -47.07
CA MET A 1 -15.09 -1.72 -46.22
C MET A 1 -15.43 -0.88 -45.00
N LEU A 2 -15.79 -1.52 -43.89
CA LEU A 2 -16.19 -0.86 -42.64
C LEU A 2 -15.12 -1.19 -41.60
N TRP A 3 -14.38 -0.19 -41.16
CA TRP A 3 -13.43 -0.33 -40.07
C TRP A 3 -14.21 -0.58 -38.78
N ARG A 4 -14.08 -1.80 -38.22
CA ARG A 4 -14.43 -2.05 -36.82
C ARG A 4 -13.47 -1.22 -35.97
N VAL A 5 -13.95 -0.12 -35.41
CA VAL A 5 -13.25 0.54 -34.30
C VAL A 5 -13.34 -0.42 -33.13
N SER A 6 -12.29 -1.20 -32.91
CA SER A 6 -12.10 -1.92 -31.66
C SER A 6 -12.10 -0.90 -30.54
N ASN A 7 -13.04 -1.02 -29.62
CA ASN A 7 -13.13 -0.20 -28.41
C ASN A 7 -11.80 -0.32 -27.63
N PRO A 8 -10.94 0.73 -27.58
CA PRO A 8 -9.61 0.64 -26.98
C PRO A 8 -9.65 0.45 -25.45
N TYR A 9 -10.83 0.54 -24.82
CA TYR A 9 -11.03 0.24 -23.41
C TYR A 9 -11.12 -1.26 -23.11
N GLN A 10 -11.09 -2.15 -24.12
CA GLN A 10 -11.23 -3.60 -23.93
C GLN A 10 -9.92 -4.40 -23.86
N GLU A 11 -8.73 -3.78 -23.82
CA GLU A 11 -7.49 -4.57 -23.66
C GLU A 11 -6.36 -3.89 -22.88
N GLN A 12 -6.69 -3.05 -21.89
CA GLN A 12 -5.72 -2.75 -20.84
C GLN A 12 -5.79 -3.83 -19.77
N ARG A 13 -5.01 -4.90 -19.96
CA ARG A 13 -4.48 -5.63 -18.80
C ARG A 13 -3.84 -4.56 -17.93
N THR A 14 -4.44 -4.22 -16.79
CA THR A 14 -3.78 -3.33 -15.84
C THR A 14 -2.41 -3.92 -15.60
N ALA A 15 -1.36 -3.17 -15.94
CA ALA A 15 0.02 -3.64 -15.79
C ALA A 15 0.36 -3.94 -14.32
N GLN A 16 -0.55 -3.68 -13.37
CA GLN A 16 -0.41 -3.92 -11.95
C GLN A 16 -1.40 -4.99 -11.48
N ARG A 17 -0.88 -5.95 -10.70
CA ARG A 17 -1.65 -6.98 -10.00
C ARG A 17 -1.81 -6.58 -8.52
N LEU A 18 -3.02 -6.68 -8.00
CA LEU A 18 -3.29 -6.53 -6.57
C LEU A 18 -2.79 -7.79 -5.84
N MET A 19 -1.89 -7.60 -4.87
CA MET A 19 -1.29 -8.68 -4.08
C MET A 19 -1.89 -8.77 -2.69
N PHE A 20 -2.28 -7.63 -2.11
CA PHE A 20 -2.84 -7.54 -0.77
C PHE A 20 -3.81 -6.37 -0.67
N ALA A 21 -4.87 -6.52 0.13
CA ALA A 21 -5.82 -5.45 0.44
C ALA A 21 -6.49 -5.68 1.81
N ARG A 22 -6.20 -4.82 2.79
CA ARG A 22 -6.83 -4.82 4.13
C ARG A 22 -6.93 -3.39 4.66
N THR A 23 -7.54 -3.26 5.83
CA THR A 23 -7.73 -1.97 6.50
C THR A 23 -6.68 -1.72 7.57
N ILE A 24 -6.24 -0.47 7.66
CA ILE A 24 -5.39 0.06 8.72
C ILE A 24 -6.09 1.23 9.40
N THR A 25 -5.76 1.48 10.65
CA THR A 25 -6.07 2.73 11.35
C THR A 25 -4.88 3.66 11.21
N ASP A 26 -5.11 4.88 10.77
CA ASP A 26 -4.09 5.92 10.59
C ASP A 26 -4.78 7.28 10.75
N ASP A 27 -4.17 8.18 11.53
CA ASP A 27 -4.73 9.51 11.84
C ASP A 27 -6.19 9.51 12.32
N ASP A 28 -6.56 8.58 13.20
CA ASP A 28 -7.93 8.34 13.69
C ASP A 28 -8.97 7.87 12.65
N TYR A 29 -8.56 7.63 11.40
CA TYR A 29 -9.42 7.12 10.33
C TYR A 29 -9.06 5.69 9.91
N VAL A 30 -10.05 5.00 9.34
CA VAL A 30 -9.82 3.71 8.69
C VAL A 30 -9.45 3.96 7.23
N HIS A 31 -8.30 3.45 6.82
CA HIS A 31 -7.81 3.50 5.46
C HIS A 31 -7.72 2.10 4.85
N ALA A 32 -7.96 2.01 3.54
CA ALA A 32 -7.65 0.80 2.78
C ALA A 32 -6.19 0.83 2.35
N LEU A 33 -5.40 -0.11 2.86
CA LEU A 33 -4.03 -0.39 2.46
C LEU A 33 -4.02 -1.45 1.36
N ARG A 34 -3.36 -1.15 0.24
CA ARG A 34 -3.22 -2.08 -0.90
C ARG A 34 -1.76 -2.21 -1.32
N VAL A 35 -1.39 -3.43 -1.71
CA VAL A 35 -0.09 -3.73 -2.32
C VAL A 35 -0.32 -4.10 -3.78
N TYR A 36 0.38 -3.40 -4.66
CA TYR A 36 0.36 -3.64 -6.10
C TYR A 36 1.74 -4.09 -6.58
N LYS A 37 1.78 -5.10 -7.44
CA LYS A 37 2.98 -5.51 -8.18
C LYS A 37 2.79 -5.21 -9.66
N ASP A 38 3.67 -4.41 -10.22
CA ASP A 38 3.76 -4.20 -11.65
C ASP A 38 4.26 -5.48 -12.34
N THR A 39 3.46 -6.01 -13.24
CA THR A 39 3.66 -7.27 -13.97
C THR A 39 4.72 -7.17 -15.06
N VAL A 40 5.12 -5.96 -15.46
CA VAL A 40 6.15 -5.73 -16.48
C VAL A 40 7.51 -5.51 -15.84
N THR A 41 7.56 -4.67 -14.80
CA THR A 41 8.81 -4.22 -14.16
C THR A 41 9.10 -4.94 -12.84
N GLY A 42 8.12 -5.61 -12.25
CA GLY A 42 8.22 -6.16 -10.90
C GLY A 42 8.14 -5.10 -9.79
N ALA A 43 7.92 -3.83 -10.12
CA ALA A 43 7.85 -2.76 -9.13
C ALA A 43 6.71 -3.01 -8.13
N VAL A 44 6.96 -2.79 -6.84
CA VAL A 44 5.99 -3.01 -5.76
C VAL A 44 5.68 -1.68 -5.08
N ARG A 45 4.39 -1.38 -5.01
CA ARG A 45 3.84 -0.14 -4.46
C ARG A 45 2.84 -0.46 -3.36
N LEU A 46 3.02 0.18 -2.21
CA LEU A 46 2.02 0.29 -1.17
C LEU A 46 1.22 1.59 -1.39
N GLN A 47 -0.09 1.52 -1.17
CA GLN A 47 -0.96 2.68 -1.23
C GLN A 47 -2.00 2.59 -0.12
N ALA A 48 -2.07 3.65 0.70
CA ALA A 48 -3.23 3.88 1.56
C ALA A 48 -4.21 4.83 0.87
N SER A 49 -5.49 4.59 1.08
CA SER A 49 -6.58 5.38 0.51
C SER A 49 -7.72 5.50 1.50
N VAL A 50 -8.54 6.53 1.31
CA VAL A 50 -9.79 6.69 2.06
C VAL A 50 -10.66 5.44 1.87
N TYR A 51 -11.13 4.86 2.98
CA TYR A 51 -11.93 3.64 2.96
C TYR A 51 -13.43 3.89 2.79
N LEU A 52 -13.96 4.91 3.48
CA LEU A 52 -15.39 5.24 3.52
C LEU A 52 -15.63 6.71 3.16
N GLY A 53 -16.84 7.01 2.68
CA GLY A 53 -17.27 8.36 2.29
C GLY A 53 -17.06 8.67 0.80
N ASP A 54 -17.38 9.91 0.41
CA ASP A 54 -17.43 10.34 -0.99
C ASP A 54 -16.06 10.32 -1.69
N MET A 55 -14.99 10.35 -0.90
CA MET A 55 -13.60 10.29 -1.39
C MET A 55 -13.03 8.87 -1.38
N ASN A 56 -13.86 7.81 -1.29
CA ASN A 56 -13.34 6.45 -1.24
C ASN A 56 -12.37 6.17 -2.41
N HIS A 57 -11.39 5.29 -2.16
CA HIS A 57 -10.33 4.95 -3.11
C HIS A 57 -9.36 6.09 -3.46
N THR A 58 -9.59 7.33 -3.01
CA THR A 58 -8.64 8.44 -3.17
C THR A 58 -7.36 8.13 -2.38
N PRO A 59 -6.18 8.10 -3.02
CA PRO A 59 -4.93 7.86 -2.33
C PRO A 59 -4.60 8.96 -1.32
N VAL A 60 -4.22 8.57 -0.11
CA VAL A 60 -3.71 9.47 0.93
C VAL A 60 -2.18 9.52 0.86
N TRP A 61 -1.56 8.35 0.71
CA TRP A 61 -0.13 8.23 0.48
C TRP A 61 0.22 7.00 -0.35
N THR A 62 1.42 7.03 -0.93
CA THR A 62 2.03 5.93 -1.68
C THR A 62 3.48 5.74 -1.32
N ALA A 63 3.95 4.49 -1.24
CA ALA A 63 5.35 4.16 -1.09
C ALA A 63 5.78 3.10 -2.10
N PHE A 64 6.84 3.35 -2.85
CA PHE A 64 7.51 2.33 -3.66
C PHE A 64 8.56 1.63 -2.81
N VAL A 65 8.47 0.30 -2.72
CA VAL A 65 9.24 -0.50 -1.75
C VAL A 65 10.12 -1.56 -2.41
N THR A 66 10.19 -1.60 -3.75
CA THR A 66 10.95 -2.62 -4.49
C THR A 66 12.38 -2.79 -4.00
N HIS A 67 13.09 -1.68 -3.72
CA HIS A 67 14.47 -1.74 -3.23
C HIS A 67 14.60 -2.19 -1.77
N ASN A 68 13.50 -2.31 -1.05
CA ASN A 68 13.46 -2.73 0.35
C ASN A 68 13.07 -4.21 0.48
N LEU A 69 12.44 -4.79 -0.55
CA LEU A 69 12.12 -6.22 -0.60
C LEU A 69 13.40 -7.05 -0.38
N GLY A 70 13.28 -8.11 0.42
CA GLY A 70 14.40 -8.97 0.81
C GLY A 70 15.39 -8.35 1.80
N LYS A 71 15.33 -7.04 2.12
CA LYS A 71 16.20 -6.44 3.14
C LYS A 71 15.76 -6.88 4.53
N ARG A 72 16.70 -7.33 5.36
CA ARG A 72 16.37 -7.64 6.75
C ARG A 72 15.84 -6.39 7.47
N LYS A 73 14.75 -6.55 8.23
CA LYS A 73 14.21 -5.56 9.20
C LYS A 73 13.57 -4.29 8.59
N TRP A 74 13.37 -4.20 7.27
CA TRP A 74 12.65 -3.06 6.68
C TRP A 74 11.17 -3.05 7.10
N LEU A 75 10.58 -4.23 7.26
CA LEU A 75 9.34 -4.44 7.99
C LEU A 75 9.65 -5.10 9.34
N LYS A 76 9.00 -4.62 10.40
CA LYS A 76 9.08 -5.24 11.73
C LYS A 76 7.72 -5.23 12.39
N LEU A 77 7.24 -6.42 12.76
CA LEU A 77 6.10 -6.56 13.66
C LEU A 77 6.47 -6.02 15.06
N TYR A 78 5.74 -5.01 15.53
CA TYR A 78 5.94 -4.38 16.84
C TYR A 78 5.08 -5.04 17.91
N ASP A 79 3.80 -5.25 17.62
CA ASP A 79 2.83 -6.01 18.40
C ASP A 79 1.98 -6.88 17.46
N SER A 80 0.89 -7.49 17.93
CA SER A 80 0.09 -8.41 17.11
C SER A 80 -0.57 -7.78 15.87
N LYS A 81 -0.74 -6.45 15.82
CA LYS A 81 -1.43 -5.74 14.72
C LYS A 81 -0.62 -4.60 14.12
N THR A 82 0.50 -4.21 14.74
CA THR A 82 1.28 -3.03 14.33
C THR A 82 2.56 -3.44 13.62
N VAL A 83 2.75 -2.97 12.39
CA VAL A 83 3.97 -3.15 11.60
C VAL A 83 4.67 -1.82 11.40
N ILE A 84 5.97 -1.77 11.72
CA ILE A 84 6.82 -0.59 11.49
C ILE A 84 7.54 -0.76 10.15
N MET A 85 7.38 0.22 9.27
CA MET A 85 8.08 0.36 8.00
C MET A 85 9.30 1.28 8.15
N ARG A 86 10.49 0.73 7.93
CA ARG A 86 11.77 1.43 7.98
C ARG A 86 12.32 1.66 6.58
N ASP A 87 13.16 2.68 6.44
CA ASP A 87 13.84 3.01 5.18
C ASP A 87 12.89 3.19 3.99
N THR A 88 11.65 3.58 4.27
CA THR A 88 10.63 3.88 3.25
C THR A 88 10.27 5.35 3.34
N LYS A 89 9.99 5.96 2.19
CA LYS A 89 9.59 7.37 2.10
C LYS A 89 8.25 7.44 1.39
N PRO A 90 7.12 7.38 2.13
CA PRO A 90 5.82 7.61 1.56
C PRO A 90 5.72 9.03 0.98
N VAL A 91 5.11 9.15 -0.19
CA VAL A 91 4.65 10.40 -0.78
C VAL A 91 3.21 10.60 -0.34
N VAL A 92 2.96 11.69 0.38
CA VAL A 92 1.64 12.08 0.87
C VAL A 92 1.00 13.04 -0.12
N PHE A 93 -0.27 12.82 -0.46
CA PHE A 93 -1.00 13.62 -1.46
C PHE A 93 -1.95 14.65 -0.84
N ILE A 94 -2.26 14.50 0.44
CA ILE A 94 -3.14 15.40 1.21
C ILE A 94 -2.28 16.43 1.95
N SER A 95 -2.82 17.63 2.19
CA SER A 95 -2.14 18.65 2.98
C SER A 95 -1.78 18.13 4.38
N MET A 96 -0.65 18.55 4.94
CA MET A 96 -0.25 18.15 6.30
C MET A 96 -1.23 18.66 7.38
N ASP A 97 -2.01 19.72 7.08
CA ASP A 97 -3.06 20.23 7.97
C ASP A 97 -4.28 19.30 8.03
N GLU A 98 -4.43 18.41 7.05
CA GLU A 98 -5.59 17.51 6.89
C GLU A 98 -5.23 16.04 7.10
N TYR A 99 -3.94 15.71 7.11
CA TYR A 99 -3.47 14.34 7.33
C TYR A 99 -2.04 14.32 7.88
N THR A 100 -1.85 13.63 9.00
CA THR A 100 -0.54 13.34 9.57
C THR A 100 -0.29 11.84 9.63
N PRO A 101 0.67 11.29 8.84
CA PRO A 101 0.96 9.86 8.90
C PRO A 101 1.41 9.42 10.29
N LEU A 102 0.90 8.27 10.75
CA LEU A 102 1.37 7.68 11.99
C LEU A 102 2.85 7.28 11.86
N GLN A 103 3.68 7.87 12.73
CA GLN A 103 5.12 7.66 12.74
C GLN A 103 5.64 7.41 14.15
N THR A 104 6.68 6.59 14.24
CA THR A 104 7.47 6.47 15.47
C THR A 104 8.27 7.76 15.74
N SER A 105 8.82 7.93 16.95
CA SER A 105 9.71 9.07 17.26
C SER A 105 10.96 9.17 16.37
N GLN A 106 11.32 8.09 15.68
CA GLN A 106 12.43 8.03 14.71
C GLN A 106 11.97 8.36 13.28
N GLY A 107 10.70 8.71 13.07
CA GLY A 107 10.13 9.00 11.75
C GLY A 107 9.80 7.77 10.91
N HIS A 108 9.90 6.55 11.46
CA HIS A 108 9.45 5.34 10.75
C HIS A 108 7.93 5.31 10.64
N HIS A 109 7.43 5.02 9.44
CA HIS A 109 6.00 4.92 9.17
C HIS A 109 5.41 3.69 9.86
N VAL A 110 4.20 3.83 10.42
CA VAL A 110 3.52 2.80 11.19
C VAL A 110 2.27 2.37 10.45
N LEU A 111 2.10 1.06 10.31
CA LEU A 111 0.87 0.45 9.81
C LEU A 111 0.19 -0.25 10.98
N GLU A 112 -0.88 0.33 11.51
CA GLU A 112 -1.72 -0.31 12.51
C GLU A 112 -2.89 -1.03 11.84
N PHE A 113 -2.83 -2.35 11.73
CA PHE A 113 -3.90 -3.13 11.11
C PHE A 113 -5.12 -3.24 12.03
N THR A 114 -6.31 -3.33 11.43
CA THR A 114 -7.55 -3.53 12.19
C THR A 114 -7.65 -4.93 12.81
N SER A 115 -6.85 -5.90 12.34
CA SER A 115 -6.76 -7.23 12.93
C SER A 115 -5.33 -7.79 12.88
N SER A 116 -5.01 -8.71 13.79
CA SER A 116 -3.71 -9.37 13.82
C SER A 116 -3.50 -10.35 12.66
N SER A 117 -4.57 -10.95 12.15
CA SER A 117 -4.51 -11.79 10.95
C SER A 117 -4.11 -11.00 9.71
N ASP A 118 -4.59 -9.76 9.58
CA ASP A 118 -4.27 -8.91 8.44
C ASP A 118 -2.81 -8.45 8.47
N ALA A 119 -2.28 -8.13 9.66
CA ALA A 119 -0.87 -7.80 9.83
C ALA A 119 0.04 -8.97 9.46
N LYS A 120 -0.35 -10.19 9.85
CA LYS A 120 0.39 -11.41 9.50
C LYS A 120 0.34 -11.68 8.00
N GLU A 121 -0.85 -11.68 7.39
CA GLU A 121 -1.01 -11.87 5.94
C GLU A 121 -0.23 -10.83 5.13
N PHE A 122 -0.20 -9.58 5.59
CA PHE A 122 0.63 -8.55 4.98
C PHE A 122 2.11 -8.94 4.99
N LEU A 123 2.65 -9.35 6.13
CA LEU A 123 4.06 -9.75 6.23
C LEU A 123 4.36 -10.96 5.35
N ASP A 124 3.49 -11.97 5.33
CA ASP A 124 3.62 -13.16 4.50
C ASP A 124 3.67 -12.79 3.00
N VAL A 125 2.75 -11.93 2.54
CA VAL A 125 2.75 -11.44 1.14
C VAL A 125 4.00 -10.62 0.82
N MET A 126 4.49 -9.80 1.75
CA MET A 126 5.69 -8.99 1.51
C MET A 126 6.98 -9.82 1.50
N ASP A 127 7.00 -10.95 2.23
CA ASP A 127 8.08 -11.94 2.19
C ASP A 127 8.08 -12.67 0.84
N GLU A 128 6.92 -13.19 0.40
CA GLU A 128 6.74 -13.83 -0.91
C GLU A 128 7.10 -12.90 -2.10
N LEU A 129 6.92 -11.59 -1.95
CA LEU A 129 7.29 -10.62 -2.97
C LEU A 129 8.78 -10.33 -3.03
N GLY A 130 9.54 -10.65 -1.97
CA GLY A 130 10.98 -10.43 -1.87
C GLY A 130 11.85 -11.62 -2.24
N ASP A 131 11.27 -12.81 -2.36
CA ASP A 131 11.88 -14.03 -2.90
C ASP A 131 11.96 -14.00 -4.45
#